data_AF-A0AA41R0E4-F1
#
_entry.id   AF-A0AA41R0E4-F1
#
_cell.length_a   1.000
_cell.length_b   1.000
_cell.length_c   1.000
_cell.angle_alpha   90.00
_cell.angle_beta   90.00
_cell.angle_gamma   90.00
#
_symmetry.space_group_name_H-M   'P 1'
#
loop_
_entity.id
_entity.type
_entity.pdbx_description
1 polymer ?
#
loop_
_entity_poly.entity_id
_entity_poly.type
_entity_poly.pdbx_seq_one_letter_code
_entity_poly.pdbx_strand_id
1 'polypeptide(L)' 'MAKDSMQEQVLRASKEIAVKFIEVGRLWPTNFAETFKNIYTAIDSTVRASAESDREEKGGK' A
#
# COMPACT_ATOMS: atom_id res chain seq x y z
N MET A 1 -10.85 13.65 -7.85
CA MET A 1 -11.27 13.12 -6.53
C MET A 1 -10.95 11.63 -6.32
N ALA A 2 -11.13 10.72 -7.30
CA ALA A 2 -10.88 9.28 -7.10
C ALA A 2 -9.42 8.90 -6.75
N LYS A 3 -8.43 9.63 -7.30
CA LYS A 3 -7.01 9.36 -7.07
C LYS A 3 -6.57 9.63 -5.62
N ASP A 4 -7.22 10.58 -4.96
CA ASP A 4 -6.95 10.96 -3.58
C ASP A 4 -7.45 9.88 -2.61
N SER A 5 -8.63 9.32 -2.89
CA SER A 5 -9.22 8.23 -2.09
C SER A 5 -8.39 6.94 -2.14
N MET A 6 -7.84 6.57 -3.31
CA MET A 6 -6.97 5.39 -3.41
C MET A 6 -5.67 5.58 -2.64
N GLN A 7 -5.03 6.75 -2.76
CA GLN A 7 -3.81 7.05 -2.01
C GLN A 7 -4.06 7.01 -0.50
N GLU A 8 -5.20 7.53 -0.03
CA GLU A 8 -5.58 7.43 1.39
C GLU A 8 -5.74 5.97 1.83
N GLN A 9 -6.36 5.12 1.02
CA GLN A 9 -6.52 3.69 1.31
C GLN A 9 -5.16 2.97 1.40
N VAL A 10 -4.25 3.24 0.47
CA VAL A 10 -2.88 2.70 0.49
C VAL A 10 -2.14 3.14 1.76
N LEU A 11 -2.21 4.42 2.12
CA LEU A 11 -1.58 4.96 3.33
C LEU A 11 -2.18 4.35 4.60
N ARG A 12 -3.51 4.20 4.66
CA ARG A 12 -4.21 3.61 5.81
C ARG A 12 -3.80 2.16 6.01
N ALA A 13 -3.83 1.34 4.97
CA ALA A 13 -3.41 -0.06 5.02
C ALA A 13 -1.94 -0.19 5.43
N SER A 14 -1.06 0.64 4.86
CA SER A 14 0.38 0.64 5.20
C SER A 14 0.62 0.93 6.68
N LYS A 15 -0.11 1.90 7.23
CA LYS A 15 -0.09 2.26 8.65
C LYS A 15 -0.55 1.11 9.54
N GLU A 16 -1.67 0.47 9.21
CA GLU A 16 -2.20 -0.63 10.03
C GLU A 16 -1.24 -1.82 10.09
N ILE A 17 -0.59 -2.18 8.98
CA ILE A 17 0.42 -3.25 8.96
C ILE A 17 1.65 -2.86 9.79
N ALA A 18 2.16 -1.64 9.63
CA ALA A 18 3.33 -1.19 10.38
C ALA A 18 3.07 -1.16 11.89
N VAL A 19 1.90 -0.64 12.32
CA VAL A 19 1.47 -0.69 13.72
C VAL A 19 1.37 -2.13 14.20
N LYS A 20 0.76 -3.03 13.40
CA LYS A 20 0.65 -4.44 13.77
C LYS A 20 2.00 -5.10 14.00
N PHE A 21 3.00 -4.79 13.18
CA PHE A 21 4.35 -5.31 13.33
C PHE A 21 5.02 -4.82 14.61
N ILE A 22 4.77 -3.57 15.01
CA ILE A 22 5.25 -3.03 16.28
C ILE A 22 4.56 -3.75 17.46
N GLU A 23 3.23 -3.90 17.41
CA GLU A 23 2.46 -4.58 18.46
C GLU A 23 2.92 -6.03 18.70
N VAL A 24 3.30 -6.76 17.64
CA VAL A 24 3.80 -8.14 17.75
C VAL A 24 5.31 -8.25 17.95
N GLY A 25 6.01 -7.13 18.12
CA GLY A 25 7.46 -7.10 18.34
C GLY A 25 8.31 -7.52 17.13
N ARG A 26 7.80 -7.37 15.91
CA ARG A 26 8.52 -7.64 14.64
C ARG A 26 9.06 -6.40 13.95
N LEU A 27 8.71 -5.21 14.44
CA LEU A 27 9.24 -3.93 13.98
C LEU A 27 9.54 -3.05 15.20
N TRP A 28 10.74 -2.49 15.23
CA TRP A 28 11.15 -1.51 16.23
C TRP A 28 10.99 -0.09 15.68
N PRO A 29 10.72 0.92 16.54
CA PRO A 29 10.58 2.31 16.10
C PRO A 29 11.78 2.83 15.30
N THR A 30 12.99 2.35 15.60
CA THR A 30 14.24 2.72 14.91
C THR A 30 14.26 2.34 13.42
N ASN A 31 13.55 1.27 13.04
CA ASN A 31 13.50 0.76 11.67
C ASN A 31 12.16 1.08 10.99
N PHE A 32 11.30 1.87 11.65
CA PHE A 32 9.96 2.18 11.16
C PHE A 32 9.98 2.85 9.79
N ALA A 33 10.82 3.87 9.60
CA ALA A 33 10.81 4.69 8.38
C ALA A 33 11.12 3.86 7.11
N GLU A 34 12.09 2.97 7.18
CA GLU A 34 12.44 2.07 6.08
C GLU A 34 11.35 1.02 5.86
N THR A 35 10.91 0.36 6.94
CA THR A 35 9.90 -0.69 6.86
C THR A 35 8.57 -0.17 6.34
N PHE A 36 8.14 1.01 6.76
CA PHE A 36 6.92 1.66 6.29
C PHE A 36 6.99 1.97 4.79
N LYS A 37 8.13 2.46 4.28
CA LYS A 37 8.34 2.69 2.84
C LYS A 37 8.24 1.40 2.03
N ASN A 38 8.80 0.30 2.55
CA ASN A 38 8.73 -1.00 1.90
C ASN A 38 7.29 -1.52 1.84
N ILE A 39 6.55 -1.44 2.95
CA ILE A 39 5.12 -1.80 3.01
C ILE A 39 4.30 -0.95 2.03
N TYR A 40 4.47 0.37 2.06
CA TYR A 40 3.75 1.29 1.18
C TYR A 40 4.01 0.98 -0.29
N THR A 41 5.27 0.81 -0.67
CA THR A 41 5.65 0.51 -2.06
C THR A 41 5.04 -0.81 -2.53
N ALA A 42 5.04 -1.84 -1.67
CA ALA A 42 4.46 -3.14 -2.00
C ALA A 42 2.95 -3.03 -2.26
N ILE A 43 2.22 -2.30 -1.42
CA ILE A 43 0.77 -2.10 -1.59
C ILE A 43 0.46 -1.23 -2.80
N ASP A 44 1.12 -0.07 -2.93
CA ASP A 44 0.91 0.86 -4.06
C ASP A 44 1.14 0.16 -5.40
N SER A 45 2.23 -0.60 -5.52
CA SER A 45 2.56 -1.33 -6.75
C SER A 45 1.50 -2.39 -7.09
N THR A 46 1.02 -3.13 -6.08
CA THR A 46 -0.02 -4.17 -6.26
C THR A 46 -1.35 -3.55 -6.72
N VAL A 47 -1.74 -2.44 -6.08
CA VAL A 47 -2.96 -1.69 -6.42
C VAL A 47 -2.88 -1.13 -7.84
N ARG A 48 -1.75 -0.54 -8.21
CA ARG A 48 -1.55 0.07 -9.53
C ARG A 48 -1.56 -0.96 -10.64
N ALA A 49 -0.84 -2.08 -10.45
CA ALA A 49 -0.85 -3.19 -11.40
C ALA A 49 -2.28 -3.73 -11.64
N SER A 50 -3.08 -3.83 -10.57
CA SER A 50 -4.50 -4.23 -10.68
C SER A 50 -5.33 -3.22 -11.48
N ALA A 51 -5.09 -1.92 -11.28
CA ALA A 51 -5.78 -0.86 -12.01
C ALA A 51 -5.37 -0.76 -13.49
N GLU A 52 -4.14 -1.16 -13.83
CA GLU A 52 -3.65 -1.25 -15.21
C GLU A 52 -4.27 -2.46 -15.93
N SER A 53 -4.34 -3.61 -15.25
CA SER A 53 -4.94 -4.83 -15.81
C SER A 53 -6.46 -4.68 -16.06
N ASP A 54 -7.21 -3.99 -15.19
CA ASP A 54 -8.65 -3.68 -15.41
C ASP A 54 -8.90 -2.76 -16.62
N ARG A 55 -7.93 -1.89 -16.96
CA ARG A 55 -8.04 -0.99 -18.13
C ARG A 55 -7.78 -1.71 -19.45
N GLU A 56 -6.87 -2.67 -19.45
CA GLU A 56 -6.57 -3.49 -20.64
C GLU A 56 -7.75 -4.42 -20.97
N GLU A 57 -8.42 -4.98 -19.95
CA GLU A 57 -9.60 -5.83 -20.16
C GLU A 57 -10.81 -5.04 -20.72
N LYS A 58 -10.96 -3.76 -20.35
CA LYS A 58 -12.07 -2.90 -20.81
C LYS A 58 -11.85 -2.23 -22.18
N GLY A 59 -10.64 -2.24 -22.72
CA GLY A 59 -10.30 -1.67 -24.03
C GLY A 59 -10.42 -2.65 -25.21
N GLY A 60 -10.66 -3.93 -24.93
CA GLY A 60 -10.64 -5.02 -25.91
C GLY A 60 -12.00 -5.51 -26.41
N LYS A 61 -13.08 -4.73 -26.30
CA LYS A 61 -14.41 -5.11 -26.80
C LYS A 61 -14.97 -4.13 -27.81
#